data_AF-A0A388LXQ0-F1
#
_entry.id   AF-A0A388LXQ0-F1
#
_cell.length_a   1.000
_cell.length_b   1.000
_cell.length_c   1.000
_cell.angle_alpha   90.00
_cell.angle_beta   90.00
_cell.angle_gamma   90.00
#
_symmetry.space_group_name_H-M   'P 1'
#
loop_
_entity.id
_entity.type
_entity.pdbx_description
1 polymer ?
#
loop_
_entity_poly.entity_id
_entity_poly.type
_entity_poly.pdbx_seq_one_letter_code
_entity_poly.pdbx_strand_id
1 'polypeptide(L)'
;MIGKRTWHFGETEAQIQKSIKRDTGTTQESLGFRICGMQVFQPPRGEVWEPERRQGKLVTDKTMQRILKGFASSNYGWWEVSDSDCPEPNGALVEEVYGGERGVIAQLKELEKWFQTQTHFHFYSSSVLIIYDGIPEPADAGVTGDHPPDGRRRKRKVSVHLIDFAHVVNGGGSVDVNFLHGLQSLICQLTAVLESYRQLSCPA
;
A
#
# COMPACT_ATOMS: atom_id res chain seq x y z
N MET A 1 -5.27 -4.35 -5.29
CA MET A 1 -5.14 -5.48 -6.22
C MET A 1 -3.89 -5.31 -7.06
N ILE A 2 -3.14 -6.38 -7.27
CA ILE A 2 -1.83 -6.39 -7.95
C ILE A 2 -1.93 -7.11 -9.31
N GLY A 3 -1.15 -6.65 -10.29
CA GLY A 3 -1.01 -7.20 -11.64
C GLY A 3 -1.63 -6.30 -12.71
N LYS A 4 -0.98 -6.14 -13.86
CA LYS A 4 -1.50 -5.31 -14.96
C LYS A 4 -2.84 -5.79 -15.52
N ARG A 5 -3.07 -7.11 -15.52
CA ARG A 5 -4.35 -7.73 -15.82
C ARG A 5 -4.90 -8.47 -14.61
N THR A 6 -6.22 -8.43 -14.45
CA THR A 6 -6.93 -9.11 -13.36
C THR A 6 -7.66 -10.38 -13.78
N TRP A 7 -7.51 -10.79 -15.04
CA TRP A 7 -8.17 -11.94 -15.64
C TRP A 7 -7.16 -12.95 -16.19
N HIS A 8 -7.58 -14.21 -16.27
CA HIS A 8 -6.83 -15.30 -16.92
C HIS A 8 -7.63 -16.00 -18.02
N PHE A 9 -6.94 -16.74 -18.90
CA PHE A 9 -7.55 -17.42 -20.06
C PHE A 9 -8.54 -18.54 -19.73
N GLY A 10 -8.68 -18.90 -18.44
CA GLY A 10 -9.63 -19.92 -17.98
C GLY A 10 -11.00 -19.35 -17.60
N GLU A 11 -11.17 -18.03 -17.62
CA GLU A 11 -12.44 -17.36 -17.34
C GLU A 11 -13.34 -17.29 -18.58
N THR A 12 -14.63 -17.03 -18.37
CA THR A 12 -15.56 -16.80 -19.49
C THR A 12 -15.28 -15.46 -20.17
N GLU A 13 -15.61 -15.36 -21.46
CA GLU A 13 -15.44 -14.11 -22.23
C GLU A 13 -16.10 -12.91 -21.54
N ALA A 14 -17.30 -13.08 -20.99
CA ALA A 14 -18.01 -12.02 -20.27
C ALA A 14 -17.26 -11.55 -19.01
N GLN A 15 -16.61 -12.46 -18.27
CA GLN A 15 -15.77 -12.12 -17.12
C GLN A 15 -14.52 -11.38 -17.56
N ILE A 16 -13.84 -11.88 -18.60
CA ILE A 16 -12.65 -11.24 -19.18
C ILE A 16 -12.97 -9.82 -19.62
N GLN A 17 -14.03 -9.59 -20.39
CA GLN A 17 -14.43 -8.26 -20.85
C GLN A 17 -14.77 -7.31 -19.69
N LYS A 18 -15.42 -7.82 -18.64
CA LYS A 18 -15.70 -7.04 -17.42
C LYS A 18 -14.42 -6.65 -16.68
N SER A 19 -13.43 -7.53 -16.64
CA SER A 19 -12.13 -7.26 -16.02
C SER A 19 -11.31 -6.30 -16.86
N ILE A 20 -11.23 -6.47 -18.18
CA ILE A 20 -10.59 -5.53 -19.11
C ILE A 20 -11.16 -4.12 -18.93
N LYS A 21 -12.49 -3.96 -18.99
CA LYS A 21 -13.14 -2.65 -18.81
C LYS A 21 -12.80 -1.98 -17.48
N ARG A 22 -12.57 -2.78 -16.43
CA ARG A 22 -12.21 -2.28 -15.10
C ARG A 22 -10.72 -1.90 -15.04
N ASP A 23 -9.87 -2.73 -15.61
CA ASP A 23 -8.43 -2.54 -15.61
C ASP A 23 -8.06 -1.26 -16.38
N THR A 24 -8.65 -1.04 -17.57
CA THR A 24 -8.45 0.17 -18.38
C THR A 24 -9.05 1.44 -17.78
N GLY A 25 -10.00 1.31 -16.86
CA GLY A 25 -10.64 2.43 -16.18
C GLY A 25 -9.92 2.88 -14.90
N THR A 26 -8.77 2.28 -14.56
CA THR A 26 -8.07 2.51 -13.29
C THR A 26 -6.55 2.52 -13.46
N THR A 27 -5.83 2.78 -12.38
CA THR A 27 -4.36 2.68 -12.35
C THR A 27 -3.83 1.27 -12.59
N GLN A 28 -4.70 0.26 -12.71
CA GLN A 28 -4.29 -1.11 -13.01
C GLN A 28 -3.56 -1.19 -14.37
N GLU A 29 -4.06 -0.49 -15.39
CA GLU A 29 -3.48 -0.51 -16.73
C GLU A 29 -2.11 0.18 -16.78
N SER A 30 -1.98 1.33 -16.10
CA SER A 30 -0.78 2.17 -16.13
C SER A 30 0.28 1.72 -15.13
N LEU A 31 -0.11 1.46 -13.88
CA LEU A 31 0.81 1.13 -12.77
C LEU A 31 0.88 -0.36 -12.48
N GLY A 32 0.00 -1.20 -13.04
CA GLY A 32 -0.02 -2.61 -12.69
C GLY A 32 -0.62 -2.91 -11.31
N PHE A 33 -1.25 -1.94 -10.66
CA PHE A 33 -2.00 -2.14 -9.43
C PHE A 33 -3.04 -1.04 -9.22
N ARG A 34 -4.01 -1.30 -8.33
CA ARG A 34 -4.97 -0.29 -7.85
C ARG A 34 -5.27 -0.46 -6.38
N ILE A 35 -5.64 0.65 -5.74
CA ILE A 35 -6.13 0.67 -4.36
C ILE A 35 -7.59 0.19 -4.36
N CYS A 36 -7.88 -0.88 -3.63
CA CYS A 36 -9.22 -1.49 -3.54
C CYS A 36 -10.06 -0.93 -2.40
N GLY A 37 -9.40 -0.34 -1.40
CA GLY A 37 -9.99 0.19 -0.19
C GLY A 37 -8.87 0.61 0.76
N MET A 38 -9.20 1.44 1.73
CA MET A 38 -8.26 1.95 2.71
C MET A 38 -9.02 2.34 3.98
N GLN A 39 -8.49 2.01 5.15
CA GLN A 39 -9.03 2.49 6.41
C GLN A 39 -7.86 3.06 7.21
N VAL A 40 -8.02 4.28 7.73
CA VAL A 40 -6.97 4.97 8.50
C VAL A 40 -7.54 5.39 9.83
N PHE A 41 -6.94 4.91 10.91
CA PHE A 41 -7.30 5.31 12.27
C PHE A 41 -6.75 6.69 12.60
N GLN A 42 -7.56 7.52 13.25
CA GLN A 42 -7.22 8.89 13.61
C GLN A 42 -7.20 9.05 15.13
N PRO A 43 -6.00 8.99 15.76
CA PRO A 43 -5.86 9.04 17.21
C PRO A 43 -6.50 10.25 17.91
N PRO A 44 -6.45 11.49 17.37
CA PRO A 44 -7.02 12.64 18.07
C PRO A 44 -8.54 12.57 18.26
N ARG A 45 -9.25 11.81 17.41
CA ARG A 45 -10.72 11.68 17.43
C ARG A 45 -11.21 10.29 17.83
N GLY A 46 -10.34 9.28 17.79
CA GLY A 46 -10.74 7.87 17.98
C GLY A 46 -11.58 7.32 16.81
N GLU A 47 -11.59 8.02 15.68
CA GLU A 47 -12.41 7.70 14.50
C GLU A 47 -11.60 6.91 13.46
N VAL A 48 -12.28 6.03 12.74
CA VAL A 48 -11.74 5.36 11.54
C VAL A 48 -12.29 6.09 10.33
N TRP A 49 -11.40 6.61 9.50
CA TRP A 49 -11.78 7.12 8.20
C TRP A 49 -11.74 5.99 7.15
N GLU A 50 -12.83 5.82 6.42
CA GLU A 50 -12.95 4.94 5.26
C GLU A 50 -13.46 5.78 4.07
N PRO A 51 -12.75 5.83 2.94
CA PRO A 51 -13.28 6.46 1.74
C PRO A 51 -14.49 5.66 1.26
N GLU A 52 -15.61 6.33 0.97
CA GLU A 52 -16.74 5.67 0.34
C GLU A 52 -16.28 4.96 -0.95
N ARG A 53 -16.78 3.74 -1.18
CA ARG A 53 -16.43 2.87 -2.34
C ARG A 53 -16.50 3.58 -3.71
N ARG A 54 -17.21 4.71 -3.83
CA ARG A 54 -17.36 5.53 -5.05
C ARG A 54 -16.25 6.57 -5.26
N GLN A 55 -15.34 6.76 -4.30
CA GLN A 55 -14.18 7.62 -4.44
C GLN A 55 -13.07 7.03 -5.32
N GLY A 56 -13.29 5.86 -5.96
CA GLY A 56 -12.39 5.31 -6.98
C GLY A 56 -12.10 6.25 -8.17
N LYS A 57 -12.86 7.35 -8.33
CA LYS A 57 -12.56 8.44 -9.29
C LYS A 57 -11.36 9.32 -8.90
N LEU A 58 -10.84 9.18 -7.68
CA LEU A 58 -9.79 10.01 -7.10
C LEU A 58 -8.40 9.38 -7.17
N VAL A 59 -8.34 8.07 -7.45
CA VAL A 59 -7.09 7.33 -7.54
C VAL A 59 -6.66 7.29 -9.01
N THR A 60 -5.74 8.17 -9.34
CA THR A 60 -5.09 8.27 -10.65
C THR A 60 -3.59 8.13 -10.46
N ASP A 61 -2.84 7.95 -11.55
CA ASP A 61 -1.37 7.91 -11.49
C ASP A 61 -0.78 9.14 -10.79
N LYS A 62 -1.36 10.32 -11.04
CA LYS A 62 -0.91 11.60 -10.48
C LYS A 62 -1.19 11.72 -8.98
N THR A 63 -2.26 11.13 -8.50
CA THR A 63 -2.69 11.21 -7.10
C THR A 63 -2.21 10.03 -6.26
N MET A 64 -1.65 8.99 -6.88
CA MET A 64 -1.24 7.76 -6.22
C MET A 64 -0.29 8.02 -5.04
N GLN A 65 0.77 8.80 -5.24
CA GLN A 65 1.74 9.09 -4.17
C GLN A 65 1.12 9.91 -3.04
N ARG A 66 0.23 10.86 -3.34
CA ARG A 66 -0.53 11.60 -2.32
C ARG A 66 -1.35 10.66 -1.46
N ILE A 67 -2.05 9.71 -2.08
CA ILE A 67 -2.91 8.73 -1.37
C ILE A 67 -2.05 7.80 -0.50
N LEU A 68 -0.94 7.28 -1.03
CA LEU A 68 0.00 6.47 -0.27
C LEU A 68 0.62 7.26 0.89
N LYS A 69 0.95 8.54 0.71
CA LYS A 69 1.39 9.40 1.81
C LYS A 69 0.28 9.59 2.85
N GLY A 70 -0.95 9.78 2.40
CA GLY A 70 -2.14 9.91 3.23
C GLY A 70 -2.43 8.69 4.11
N PHE A 71 -2.21 7.47 3.61
CA PHE A 71 -2.31 6.24 4.41
C PHE A 71 -1.41 6.26 5.65
N ALA A 72 -0.24 6.91 5.55
CA ALA A 72 0.74 7.06 6.62
C ALA A 72 0.79 8.51 7.17
N SER A 73 -0.36 9.19 7.20
CA SER A 73 -0.50 10.56 7.74
C SER A 73 -1.37 10.58 8.99
N SER A 74 -1.19 11.61 9.82
CA SER A 74 -1.96 11.80 11.06
C SER A 74 -2.94 12.98 11.01
N ASN A 75 -2.84 13.86 10.01
CA ASN A 75 -3.73 15.00 9.85
C ASN A 75 -5.05 14.61 9.14
N TYR A 76 -6.12 15.38 9.42
CA TYR A 76 -7.45 15.19 8.85
C TYR A 76 -7.61 15.93 7.51
N GLY A 77 -8.58 15.51 6.68
CA GLY A 77 -9.12 16.29 5.57
C GLY A 77 -8.33 16.21 4.26
N TRP A 78 -7.17 15.54 4.24
CA TRP A 78 -6.29 15.48 3.06
C TRP A 78 -6.91 14.74 1.86
N TRP A 79 -8.03 14.04 2.08
CA TRP A 79 -8.81 13.30 1.09
C TRP A 79 -9.99 14.08 0.49
N GLU A 80 -10.27 15.30 0.96
CA GLU A 80 -11.37 16.14 0.46
C GLU A 80 -10.97 16.85 -0.83
N VAL A 81 -11.01 16.14 -1.96
CA VAL A 81 -10.52 16.65 -3.25
C VAL A 81 -11.44 17.70 -3.90
N SER A 82 -12.56 18.04 -3.26
CA SER A 82 -13.50 19.05 -3.76
C SER A 82 -13.17 20.49 -3.38
N ASP A 83 -12.20 20.74 -2.49
CA ASP A 83 -11.89 22.11 -2.03
C ASP A 83 -10.43 22.52 -2.27
N SER A 84 -10.28 23.80 -2.64
CA SER A 84 -9.01 24.53 -2.74
C SER A 84 -8.20 24.52 -1.44
N ASP A 85 -8.86 24.20 -0.31
CA ASP A 85 -8.32 24.19 1.05
C ASP A 85 -7.99 22.77 1.56
N CYS A 86 -7.99 21.75 0.69
CA CYS A 86 -7.65 20.39 1.09
C CYS A 86 -6.19 20.30 1.59
N PRO A 87 -5.97 20.00 2.88
CA PRO A 87 -4.62 20.00 3.43
C PRO A 87 -3.75 18.91 2.81
N GLU A 88 -2.46 19.18 2.62
CA GLU A 88 -1.51 18.14 2.21
C GLU A 88 -1.41 17.04 3.29
N PRO A 89 -1.36 15.75 2.92
CA PRO A 89 -1.07 14.69 3.88
C PRO A 89 0.33 14.90 4.46
N ASN A 90 0.43 14.95 5.79
CA ASN A 90 1.67 15.31 6.49
C ASN A 90 2.71 14.18 6.47
N GLY A 91 2.33 12.95 6.17
CA GLY A 91 3.20 11.79 6.14
C GLY A 91 3.87 11.47 7.47
N ALA A 92 3.29 11.90 8.60
CA ALA A 92 3.91 11.80 9.93
C ALA A 92 4.34 10.37 10.32
N LEU A 93 3.76 9.35 9.68
CA LEU A 93 4.01 7.94 9.95
C LEU A 93 4.80 7.25 8.82
N VAL A 94 5.20 7.97 7.75
CA VAL A 94 5.84 7.39 6.56
C VAL A 94 7.09 6.60 6.91
N GLU A 95 7.98 7.16 7.73
CA GLU A 95 9.21 6.47 8.15
C GLU A 95 8.93 5.20 8.96
N GLU A 96 7.91 5.24 9.83
CA GLU A 96 7.58 4.15 10.75
C GLU A 96 6.75 3.04 10.08
N VAL A 97 5.96 3.37 9.06
CA VAL A 97 5.11 2.43 8.32
C VAL A 97 5.86 1.86 7.13
N TYR A 98 6.46 2.69 6.28
CA TYR A 98 7.09 2.24 5.03
C TYR A 98 8.58 1.92 5.18
N GLY A 99 9.28 2.68 6.03
CA GLY A 99 10.72 2.57 6.25
C GLY A 99 11.15 1.47 7.23
N GLY A 100 12.46 1.28 7.34
CA GLY A 100 13.08 0.31 8.25
C GLY A 100 12.97 -1.15 7.80
N GLU A 101 13.69 -2.02 8.50
CA GLU A 101 13.82 -3.46 8.18
C GLU A 101 12.50 -4.24 8.32
N ARG A 102 11.55 -3.71 9.08
CA ARG A 102 10.22 -4.32 9.28
C ARG A 102 9.09 -3.51 8.65
N GLY A 103 9.41 -2.45 7.91
CA GLY A 103 8.42 -1.64 7.22
C GLY A 103 7.82 -2.35 6.02
N VAL A 104 6.79 -1.74 5.44
CA VAL A 104 6.10 -2.27 4.25
C VAL A 104 7.06 -2.56 3.11
N ILE A 105 8.00 -1.64 2.81
CA ILE A 105 8.90 -1.80 1.66
C ILE A 105 9.80 -3.02 1.83
N ALA A 106 10.31 -3.28 3.04
CA ALA A 106 11.13 -4.45 3.31
C ALA A 106 10.35 -5.75 3.12
N GLN A 107 9.14 -5.83 3.69
CA GLN A 107 8.26 -7.01 3.56
C GLN A 107 7.83 -7.25 2.11
N LEU A 108 7.54 -6.19 1.34
CA LEU A 108 7.23 -6.32 -0.09
C LEU A 108 8.42 -6.78 -0.92
N LYS A 109 9.65 -6.35 -0.60
CA LYS A 109 10.87 -6.82 -1.26
C LYS A 109 11.15 -8.29 -0.97
N GLU A 110 10.79 -8.79 0.20
CA GLU A 110 10.84 -10.24 0.49
C GLU A 110 9.82 -11.01 -0.35
N LEU A 111 8.59 -10.50 -0.43
CA LEU A 111 7.56 -11.06 -1.32
C LEU A 111 8.02 -11.04 -2.78
N GLU A 112 8.65 -9.94 -3.23
CA GLU A 112 9.20 -9.80 -4.58
C GLU A 112 10.23 -10.89 -4.89
N LYS A 113 11.16 -11.16 -3.98
CA LYS A 113 12.17 -12.24 -4.16
C LYS A 113 11.52 -13.61 -4.37
N TRP A 114 10.44 -13.89 -3.65
CA TRP A 114 9.68 -15.12 -3.86
C TRP A 114 9.03 -15.14 -5.24
N PHE A 115 8.37 -14.05 -5.65
CA PHE A 115 7.77 -13.92 -6.98
C PHE A 115 8.79 -13.99 -8.12
N GLN A 116 10.03 -13.58 -7.92
CA GLN A 116 11.10 -13.66 -8.92
C GLN A 116 11.53 -15.10 -9.24
N THR A 117 11.27 -16.05 -8.36
CA THR A 117 11.80 -17.43 -8.46
C THR A 117 10.73 -18.51 -8.49
N GLN A 118 9.60 -18.29 -7.83
CA GLN A 118 8.49 -19.24 -7.84
C GLN A 118 7.87 -19.34 -9.24
N THR A 119 7.50 -20.56 -9.63
CA THR A 119 6.89 -20.83 -10.94
C THR A 119 5.61 -21.68 -10.85
N HIS A 120 5.13 -21.89 -9.63
CA HIS A 120 4.00 -22.78 -9.35
C HIS A 120 2.66 -22.08 -9.50
N PHE A 121 2.61 -20.78 -9.22
CA PHE A 121 1.35 -20.05 -9.07
C PHE A 121 1.39 -18.75 -9.86
N HIS A 122 0.34 -18.50 -10.64
CA HIS A 122 0.02 -17.16 -11.15
C HIS A 122 -1.22 -16.65 -10.43
N PHE A 123 -1.13 -15.45 -9.89
CA PHE A 123 -2.13 -14.81 -9.04
C PHE A 123 -2.86 -13.75 -9.84
N TYR A 124 -4.13 -14.01 -10.13
CA TYR A 124 -5.03 -13.05 -10.75
C TYR A 124 -6.01 -12.52 -9.71
N SER A 125 -6.37 -11.26 -9.84
CA SER A 125 -7.33 -10.60 -8.95
C SER A 125 -6.99 -10.71 -7.45
N SER A 126 -5.71 -10.89 -7.11
CA SER A 126 -5.21 -10.97 -5.73
C SER A 126 -4.78 -9.60 -5.21
N SER A 127 -4.81 -9.42 -3.89
CA SER A 127 -4.54 -8.14 -3.24
C SER A 127 -3.40 -8.26 -2.23
N VAL A 128 -2.61 -7.21 -2.11
CA VAL A 128 -1.73 -7.02 -0.95
C VAL A 128 -2.49 -6.17 0.06
N LEU A 129 -2.58 -6.67 1.29
CA LEU A 129 -3.15 -5.99 2.44
C LEU A 129 -2.02 -5.47 3.33
N ILE A 130 -2.00 -4.15 3.53
CA ILE A 130 -1.05 -3.46 4.40
C ILE A 130 -1.81 -3.03 5.66
N ILE A 131 -1.27 -3.38 6.83
CA ILE A 131 -1.85 -3.06 8.13
C ILE A 131 -0.75 -2.49 9.02
N TYR A 132 -1.07 -1.47 9.81
CA TYR A 132 -0.23 -0.99 10.88
C TYR A 132 -1.07 -0.57 12.09
N ASP A 133 -0.47 -0.63 13.27
CA ASP A 133 -1.12 -0.16 14.49
C ASP A 133 -1.05 1.37 14.59
N GLY A 134 -2.21 2.02 14.70
CA GLY A 134 -2.32 3.48 14.81
C GLY A 134 -1.70 4.04 16.10
N ILE A 135 -1.58 3.21 17.12
CA ILE A 135 -0.91 3.51 18.39
C ILE A 135 0.40 2.71 18.40
N PRO A 136 1.57 3.35 18.60
CA PRO A 136 2.83 2.63 18.66
C PRO A 136 2.88 1.79 19.94
N GLU A 137 3.54 0.63 19.85
CA GLU A 137 3.73 -0.26 21.01
C GLU A 137 4.37 0.54 22.17
N PRO A 138 3.98 0.26 23.44
CA PRO A 138 4.71 0.77 24.57
C PRO A 138 6.19 0.43 24.39
N ALA A 139 7.09 1.39 24.61
CA ALA A 139 8.50 1.06 24.77
C ALA A 139 8.57 0.02 25.90
N ASP A 140 9.28 -1.10 25.66
CA ASP A 140 9.32 -2.27 26.55
C ASP A 140 9.14 -1.87 28.02
N ALA A 141 8.08 -2.38 28.66
CA ALA A 141 7.68 -2.06 30.04
C ALA A 141 8.71 -2.46 31.12
N GLY A 142 9.96 -2.74 30.73
CA GLY A 142 11.10 -3.02 31.60
C GLY A 142 12.01 -1.82 31.89
N VAL A 143 11.75 -0.63 31.32
CA VAL A 143 12.48 0.59 31.67
C VAL A 143 11.56 1.51 32.46
N THR A 144 11.55 1.31 33.78
CA THR A 144 11.05 2.30 34.75
C THR A 144 11.98 3.52 34.69
N GLY A 145 11.68 4.45 33.80
CA GLY A 145 12.40 5.70 33.70
C GLY A 145 11.61 6.64 32.81
N ASP A 146 11.13 7.74 33.38
CA ASP A 146 10.63 8.86 32.61
C ASP A 146 11.70 9.25 31.59
N HIS A 147 11.35 9.07 30.31
CA HIS A 147 12.15 9.26 29.09
C HIS A 147 13.05 8.08 28.68
N PRO A 148 12.85 7.51 27.48
CA PRO A 148 13.85 6.62 26.89
C PRO A 148 15.14 7.43 26.66
N PRO A 149 16.31 6.97 27.15
CA PRO A 149 17.57 7.72 27.16
C PRO A 149 18.23 7.85 25.78
N ASP A 150 17.50 7.53 24.72
CA ASP A 150 17.97 7.48 23.35
C ASP A 150 16.72 7.77 22.51
N GLY A 151 16.80 8.65 21.52
CA GLY A 151 15.67 9.15 20.70
C GLY A 151 14.93 8.09 19.86
N ARG A 152 14.89 6.84 20.33
CA ARG A 152 14.15 5.69 19.80
C ARG A 152 12.66 6.02 19.83
N ARG A 153 12.17 6.50 18.68
CA ARG A 153 10.73 6.54 18.38
C ARG A 153 10.14 5.16 18.66
N ARG A 154 9.02 5.13 19.39
CA ARG A 154 8.27 3.90 19.65
C ARG A 154 7.95 3.23 18.31
N LYS A 155 8.32 1.95 18.16
CA LYS A 155 8.14 1.24 16.89
C LYS A 155 6.66 0.86 16.72
N ARG A 156 6.09 1.12 15.54
CA ARG A 156 4.77 0.59 15.16
C ARG A 156 4.90 -0.82 14.63
N LYS A 157 3.89 -1.63 14.92
CA LYS A 157 3.73 -2.94 14.30
C LYS A 157 3.15 -2.74 12.91
N VAL A 158 3.78 -3.35 11.91
CA VAL A 158 3.41 -3.27 10.50
C VAL A 158 3.41 -4.69 9.93
N SER A 159 2.40 -5.02 9.13
CA SER A 159 2.31 -6.32 8.47
C SER A 159 1.78 -6.20 7.05
N VAL A 160 2.34 -7.00 6.16
CA VAL A 160 1.95 -7.10 4.76
C VAL A 160 1.52 -8.54 4.47
N HIS A 161 0.33 -8.71 3.91
CA HIS A 161 -0.23 -10.02 3.59
C HIS A 161 -0.70 -10.08 2.14
N LEU A 162 -0.50 -11.21 1.49
CA LEU A 162 -1.15 -11.54 0.22
C LEU A 162 -2.50 -12.19 0.54
N ILE A 163 -3.58 -11.70 -0.10
CA ILE A 163 -4.95 -12.17 0.09
C ILE A 163 -5.68 -12.33 -1.25
N ASP A 164 -6.90 -12.85 -1.20
CA ASP A 164 -7.80 -13.08 -2.34
C ASP A 164 -7.25 -14.08 -3.37
N PHE A 165 -7.28 -15.37 -3.01
CA PHE A 165 -6.71 -16.46 -3.83
C PHE A 165 -7.71 -17.15 -4.76
N ALA A 166 -8.89 -16.55 -5.00
CA ALA A 166 -9.97 -17.18 -5.77
C ALA A 166 -9.61 -17.44 -7.24
N HIS A 167 -8.64 -16.70 -7.80
CA HIS A 167 -8.18 -16.82 -9.18
C HIS A 167 -6.68 -17.13 -9.27
N VAL A 168 -6.17 -17.98 -8.37
CA VAL A 168 -4.82 -18.54 -8.47
C VAL A 168 -4.85 -19.73 -9.42
N VAL A 169 -3.96 -19.72 -10.40
CA VAL A 169 -3.82 -20.78 -11.40
C VAL A 169 -2.41 -21.35 -11.41
N ASN A 170 -2.24 -22.52 -12.02
CA ASN A 170 -0.92 -23.13 -12.18
C ASN A 170 -0.03 -22.27 -13.09
N GLY A 171 1.17 -21.94 -12.63
CA GLY A 171 2.14 -21.09 -13.35
C GLY A 171 2.89 -21.80 -14.49
N GLY A 172 2.72 -23.11 -14.64
CA GLY A 172 3.26 -23.87 -15.77
C GLY A 172 4.78 -23.85 -15.87
N GLY A 173 5.50 -23.69 -14.75
CA GLY A 173 6.96 -23.58 -14.78
C GLY A 173 7.48 -22.19 -15.17
N SER A 174 6.59 -21.19 -15.26
CA SER A 174 6.96 -19.81 -15.53
C SER A 174 6.65 -18.88 -14.35
N VAL A 175 7.48 -17.83 -14.22
CA VAL A 175 7.28 -16.77 -13.22
C VAL A 175 6.02 -15.96 -13.55
N ASP A 176 5.30 -15.53 -12.52
CA ASP A 176 4.18 -14.60 -12.66
C ASP A 176 4.67 -13.17 -12.93
N VAL A 177 5.02 -12.89 -14.19
CA VAL A 177 5.48 -11.57 -14.63
C VAL A 177 4.39 -10.50 -14.44
N ASN A 178 3.11 -10.89 -14.54
CA ASN A 178 1.99 -9.97 -14.36
C ASN A 178 1.97 -9.42 -12.93
N PHE A 179 1.96 -10.31 -11.94
CA PHE A 179 1.96 -9.93 -10.53
C PHE A 179 3.27 -9.23 -10.15
N LEU A 180 4.42 -9.76 -10.58
CA LEU A 180 5.73 -9.21 -10.27
C LEU A 180 5.86 -7.75 -10.73
N HIS A 181 5.41 -7.42 -11.94
CA HIS A 181 5.43 -6.05 -12.43
C HIS A 181 4.57 -5.10 -11.57
N GLY A 182 3.36 -5.53 -11.20
CA GLY A 182 2.49 -4.74 -10.33
C GLY A 182 3.07 -4.54 -8.94
N LEU A 183 3.70 -5.58 -8.38
CA LEU A 183 4.36 -5.53 -7.08
C LEU A 183 5.56 -4.57 -7.09
N GLN A 184 6.41 -4.65 -8.12
CA GLN A 184 7.56 -3.76 -8.30
C GLN A 184 7.13 -2.30 -8.45
N SER A 185 6.05 -2.04 -9.19
CA SER A 185 5.47 -0.71 -9.32
C SER A 185 4.96 -0.18 -7.97
N LEU A 186 4.27 -0.99 -7.17
CA LEU A 186 3.86 -0.60 -5.82
C LEU A 186 5.06 -0.26 -4.93
N ILE A 187 6.10 -1.10 -4.93
CA ILE A 187 7.35 -0.86 -4.21
C ILE A 187 7.98 0.47 -4.64
N CYS A 188 8.02 0.74 -5.94
CA CYS A 188 8.55 1.98 -6.50
C CYS A 188 7.77 3.21 -5.98
N GLN A 189 6.44 3.18 -6.03
CA GLN A 189 5.62 4.30 -5.55
C GLN A 189 5.77 4.54 -4.04
N LEU A 190 5.82 3.48 -3.22
CA LEU A 190 6.06 3.59 -1.78
C LEU A 190 7.46 4.13 -1.46
N THR A 191 8.47 3.69 -2.22
CA THR A 191 9.85 4.17 -2.06
C THR A 191 9.95 5.66 -2.39
N ALA A 192 9.33 6.11 -3.48
CA ALA A 192 9.29 7.52 -3.85
C ALA A 192 8.65 8.40 -2.75
N VAL A 193 7.56 7.93 -2.12
CA VAL A 193 6.94 8.61 -0.98
C VAL A 193 7.89 8.70 0.21
N LEU A 194 8.57 7.61 0.55
CA LEU A 194 9.54 7.57 1.66
C LEU A 194 10.73 8.52 1.42
N GLU A 195 11.30 8.51 0.23
CA GLU A 195 12.43 9.37 -0.14
C GLU A 195 12.04 10.85 -0.13
N SER A 196 10.87 11.19 -0.70
CA SER A 196 10.34 12.55 -0.69
C SER A 196 10.10 13.05 0.75
N TYR A 197 9.60 12.19 1.63
CA TYR A 197 9.40 12.51 3.04
C TYR A 197 10.72 12.80 3.77
N ARG A 198 11.75 11.97 3.53
CA ARG A 198 13.08 12.15 4.14
C ARG A 198 13.76 13.43 3.68
N GLN A 199 13.62 13.81 2.41
CA GLN A 199 14.16 15.07 1.88
C GLN A 199 13.53 16.30 2.57
N LEU A 200 12.20 16.28 2.77
CA LEU A 200 11.48 17.35 3.47
C LEU A 200 11.80 17.42 4.97
N SER A 201 12.28 16.33 5.56
CA SER A 201 12.57 16.22 6.99
C SER A 201 14.02 16.52 7.35
N CYS A 202 14.90 16.71 6.36
CA CYS A 202 16.30 17.07 6.58
C CYS A 202 16.39 18.60 6.75
N PRO A 203 16.90 19.13 7.87
CA PRO A 203 17.19 20.56 7.98
C PRO A 203 18.28 20.93 6.96
N ALA A 204 18.09 22.08 6.30
CA ALA A 204 19.06 22.67 5.39
C ALA A 204 20.38 23.04 6.10
#